data_AF-A0A368TRX5-F1
#
_entry.id   AF-A0A368TRX5-F1
#
_cell.length_a   1.000
_cell.length_b   1.000
_cell.length_c   1.000
_cell.angle_alpha   90.00
_cell.angle_beta   90.00
_cell.angle_gamma   90.00
#
_symmetry.space_group_name_H-M   'P 1'
#
loop_
_entity.id
_entity.type
_entity.pdbx_description
1 polymer ?
#
loop_
_entity_poly.entity_id
_entity_poly.type
_entity_poly.pdbx_seq_one_letter_code
_entity_poly.pdbx_strand_id
1 'polypeptide(L)'
;MQTFDMTMLAEQSGFIGSVRLSDGLICDSMFANQTCIDAFGVRPVKRLELLLTDVAAQLARYPAGTQAARLTHYRIPPNGSENEPLALELEAIVIQNDHELGDYLLLAQIDELSHMAVLSAAA
;
A
#
# COMPACT_ATOMS: atom_id res chain seq x y z
N MET A 1 -10.77 9.33 -3.48
CA MET A 1 -9.73 8.87 -2.54
C MET A 1 -8.46 9.69 -2.80
N GLN A 2 -7.79 10.18 -1.76
CA GLN A 2 -6.50 10.86 -1.92
C GLN A 2 -5.37 9.83 -2.04
N THR A 3 -4.42 10.09 -2.94
CA THR A 3 -3.25 9.22 -3.15
C THR A 3 -1.98 10.05 -3.21
N PHE A 4 -0.85 9.46 -2.82
CA PHE A 4 0.45 10.11 -2.85
C PHE A 4 1.41 9.35 -3.75
N ASP A 5 2.24 10.11 -4.46
CA ASP A 5 3.29 9.57 -5.31
C ASP A 5 4.44 9.02 -4.45
N MET A 6 4.65 7.71 -4.52
CA MET A 6 5.70 6.99 -3.81
C MET A 6 6.72 6.39 -4.78
N THR A 7 6.72 6.81 -6.05
CA THR A 7 7.54 6.22 -7.11
C THR A 7 9.02 6.13 -6.73
N MET A 8 9.61 7.24 -6.26
CA MET A 8 11.03 7.27 -5.87
C MET A 8 11.37 6.30 -4.73
N LEU A 9 10.44 6.05 -3.80
CA LEU A 9 10.65 5.11 -2.70
C LEU A 9 10.42 3.67 -3.17
N ALA A 10 9.42 3.46 -4.01
CA ALA A 10 9.06 2.16 -4.57
C ALA A 10 10.16 1.61 -5.51
N GLU A 11 10.85 2.47 -6.26
CA GLU A 11 12.00 2.08 -7.09
C GLU A 11 13.10 1.39 -6.26
N GLN A 12 13.34 1.87 -5.03
CA GLN A 12 14.31 1.26 -4.10
C GLN A 12 13.90 -0.15 -3.66
N SER A 13 12.61 -0.47 -3.77
CA SER A 13 12.01 -1.76 -3.43
C SER A 13 11.82 -2.67 -4.65
N GLY A 14 12.27 -2.25 -5.84
CA GLY A 14 12.24 -3.05 -7.07
C GLY A 14 11.04 -2.83 -7.98
N PHE A 15 10.21 -1.81 -7.73
CA PHE A 15 9.15 -1.43 -8.67
C PHE A 15 9.73 -0.74 -9.90
N ILE A 16 9.00 -0.86 -11.02
CA ILE A 16 9.28 -0.13 -12.26
C ILE A 16 8.00 0.63 -12.64
N GLY A 17 8.14 1.93 -12.88
CA GLY A 17 7.02 2.81 -13.23
C GLY A 17 6.40 3.53 -12.03
N SER A 18 5.35 4.31 -12.29
CA SER A 18 4.71 5.15 -11.29
C SER A 18 3.95 4.31 -10.26
N VAL A 19 4.19 4.58 -8.98
CA VAL A 19 3.52 3.88 -7.86
C VAL A 19 2.90 4.92 -6.93
N ARG A 20 1.61 4.75 -6.67
CA ARG A 20 0.84 5.62 -5.77
C ARG A 20 0.20 4.80 -4.66
N LEU A 21 0.20 5.35 -3.46
CA LEU A 21 -0.44 4.74 -2.29
C LEU A 21 -1.65 5.57 -1.86
N SER A 22 -2.68 4.90 -1.36
CA SER A 22 -3.79 5.58 -0.68
C SER A 22 -3.32 6.29 0.59
N ASP A 23 -4.03 7.35 0.97
CA ASP A 23 -3.81 8.07 2.22
C ASP A 23 -3.91 7.15 3.45
N GLY A 24 -4.89 6.24 3.48
CA GLY A 24 -5.06 5.31 4.59
C GLY A 24 -3.89 4.33 4.72
N LEU A 25 -3.33 3.86 3.60
CA LEU A 25 -2.15 2.99 3.60
C LEU A 25 -0.88 3.72 4.08
N ILE A 26 -0.73 5.00 3.72
CA ILE A 26 0.37 5.83 4.23
C ILE A 26 0.20 6.10 5.71
N CYS A 27 -1.00 6.47 6.15
CA CYS A 27 -1.29 6.70 7.56
C CYS A 27 -0.99 5.45 8.40
N ASP A 28 -1.39 4.26 7.95
CA ASP A 28 -1.08 3.00 8.63
C ASP A 28 0.43 2.75 8.71
N SER A 29 1.13 2.89 7.59
CA SER A 29 2.58 2.66 7.52
C SER A 29 3.36 3.65 8.39
N MET A 30 2.87 4.89 8.47
CA MET A 30 3.49 5.96 9.23
C MET A 30 3.10 5.96 10.72
N PHE A 31 2.14 5.13 11.13
CA PHE A 31 1.68 5.05 12.51
C PHE A 31 2.25 3.83 13.23
N ALA A 32 3.13 4.09 14.19
CA ALA A 32 3.57 3.10 15.18
C ALA A 32 3.64 3.79 16.54
N ASN A 33 3.12 3.16 17.60
CA ASN A 33 3.28 3.72 18.94
C ASN A 33 4.76 3.69 19.38
N GLN A 34 5.11 4.56 20.33
CA GLN A 34 6.50 4.71 20.78
C GLN A 34 7.07 3.41 21.35
N THR A 35 6.27 2.64 22.09
CA THR A 35 6.67 1.35 22.66
C THR A 35 7.11 0.35 21.57
N CYS A 36 6.39 0.26 20.46
CA CYS A 36 6.76 -0.58 19.33
C CYS A 36 8.03 -0.06 18.63
N ILE A 37 8.15 1.26 18.45
CA ILE A 37 9.37 1.85 17.87
C ILE A 37 10.59 1.51 18.73
N ASP A 38 10.48 1.65 20.05
CA ASP A 38 11.57 1.39 20.99
C ASP A 38 11.90 -0.11 21.07
N ALA A 39 10.89 -0.98 21.02
CA ALA A 39 11.08 -2.42 21.11
C ALA A 39 11.70 -3.04 19.85
N PHE A 40 11.29 -2.58 18.66
CA PHE A 40 11.73 -3.16 17.39
C PHE A 40 12.82 -2.34 16.69
N GLY A 41 13.06 -1.09 17.10
CA GLY A 41 14.05 -0.21 16.48
C GLY A 41 13.68 0.23 15.05
N VAL A 42 12.46 -0.04 14.61
CA VAL A 42 11.99 0.26 13.24
C VAL A 42 11.17 1.53 13.26
N ARG A 43 11.64 2.52 12.50
CA ARG A 43 10.95 3.81 12.34
C ARG A 43 9.81 3.71 11.32
N PRO A 44 8.81 4.62 11.35
CA PRO A 44 7.67 4.54 10.45
C PRO A 44 8.03 4.54 8.95
N VAL A 45 8.99 5.34 8.52
CA VAL A 45 9.48 5.32 7.12
C VAL A 45 10.00 3.92 6.73
N LYS A 46 10.69 3.24 7.66
CA LYS A 46 11.19 1.89 7.40
C LYS A 46 10.07 0.86 7.29
N ARG A 47 8.94 1.08 7.98
CA ARG A 47 7.74 0.24 7.81
C ARG A 47 7.17 0.34 6.41
N LEU A 48 7.09 1.56 5.89
CA LEU A 48 6.64 1.81 4.52
C LEU A 48 7.56 1.12 3.49
N GLU A 49 8.88 1.20 3.68
CA GLU A 49 9.84 0.49 2.83
C GLU A 49 9.67 -1.03 2.88
N LEU A 50 9.43 -1.59 4.07
CA LEU A 50 9.19 -3.03 4.24
C LEU A 50 7.89 -3.46 3.56
N LEU A 51 6.83 -2.64 3.65
CA LEU A 51 5.58 -2.86 2.95
C LEU A 51 5.80 -2.89 1.43
N LEU A 52 6.50 -1.90 0.87
CA LEU A 52 6.79 -1.85 -0.56
C LEU A 52 7.62 -3.05 -1.01
N THR A 53 8.64 -3.43 -0.24
CA THR A 53 9.50 -4.60 -0.55
C THR A 53 8.69 -5.89 -0.57
N ASP A 54 7.81 -6.09 0.40
CA ASP A 54 6.94 -7.27 0.48
C ASP A 54 5.92 -7.30 -0.67
N VAL A 55 5.26 -6.17 -0.95
CA VAL A 55 4.32 -6.04 -2.08
C VAL A 55 5.01 -6.34 -3.41
N ALA A 56 6.22 -5.80 -3.65
CA ALA A 56 6.98 -6.09 -4.87
C ALA A 56 7.27 -7.60 -5.02
N ALA A 57 7.68 -8.26 -3.92
CA ALA A 57 7.97 -9.69 -3.90
C ALA A 57 6.72 -10.55 -4.15
N GLN A 58 5.56 -10.12 -3.65
CA GLN A 58 4.30 -10.81 -3.90
C GLN A 58 3.81 -10.58 -5.35
N LEU A 59 3.88 -9.36 -5.86
CA LEU A 59 3.48 -9.02 -7.23
C LEU A 59 4.32 -9.75 -8.29
N ALA A 60 5.61 -9.99 -8.03
CA ALA A 60 6.48 -10.76 -8.92
C ALA A 60 6.02 -12.21 -9.17
N ARG A 61 5.08 -12.72 -8.37
CA ARG A 61 4.48 -14.06 -8.54
C ARG A 61 3.29 -14.07 -9.50
N TYR A 62 2.77 -12.91 -9.86
CA TYR A 62 1.65 -12.80 -10.78
C TYR A 62 2.12 -12.79 -12.24
N PRO A 63 1.33 -13.34 -13.18
CA PRO A 63 1.66 -13.28 -14.61
C PRO A 63 1.78 -11.84 -15.12
N ALA A 64 2.60 -11.65 -16.15
CA ALA A 64 2.64 -10.37 -16.86
C ALA A 64 1.25 -10.00 -17.40
N GLY A 65 0.87 -8.72 -17.25
CA GLY A 65 -0.43 -8.21 -17.66
C GLY A 65 -1.54 -8.29 -16.60
N THR A 66 -1.27 -8.83 -15.40
CA THR A 66 -2.20 -8.75 -14.27
C THR A 66 -2.57 -7.28 -13.98
N GLN A 67 -3.87 -7.00 -14.00
CA GLN A 67 -4.41 -5.64 -13.79
C GLN A 67 -4.78 -5.35 -12.34
N ALA A 68 -5.05 -6.40 -11.56
CA ALA A 68 -5.34 -6.27 -10.14
C ALA A 68 -4.87 -7.51 -9.39
N ALA A 69 -4.38 -7.32 -8.16
CA ALA A 69 -3.97 -8.39 -7.26
C ALA A 69 -4.35 -8.06 -5.82
N ARG A 70 -4.83 -9.06 -5.08
CA ARG A 70 -5.01 -8.98 -3.63
C ARG A 70 -3.79 -9.53 -2.94
N LEU A 71 -3.27 -8.78 -1.99
CA LEU A 71 -2.02 -9.04 -1.31
C LEU A 71 -2.25 -8.92 0.20
N THR A 72 -1.44 -9.62 0.97
CA THR A 72 -1.50 -9.51 2.43
C THR A 72 -0.11 -9.12 2.92
N HIS A 73 -0.01 -7.95 3.55
CA HIS A 73 1.19 -7.50 4.23
C HIS A 73 1.03 -7.69 5.74
N TYR A 74 2.06 -8.16 6.43
CA TYR A 74 2.05 -8.19 7.90
C TYR A 74 2.82 -7.00 8.44
N ARG A 75 2.18 -6.19 9.28
CA ARG A 75 2.78 -5.00 9.88
C ARG A 75 4.03 -5.36 10.69
N ILE A 76 5.18 -4.84 10.25
CA ILE A 76 6.46 -5.03 10.95
C ILE A 76 7.13 -3.66 11.16
N PRO A 77 7.19 -3.16 12.41
CA PRO A 77 6.53 -3.67 13.61
C PRO A 77 5.01 -3.50 13.54
N PRO A 78 4.27 -4.13 14.47
CA PRO A 78 2.88 -3.81 14.73
C PRO A 78 2.70 -2.32 15.08
N ASN A 79 1.46 -1.85 14.95
CA ASN A 79 1.07 -0.48 15.36
C ASN A 79 1.09 -0.31 16.88
N GLY A 80 1.03 -1.44 17.61
CA GLY A 80 0.99 -1.51 19.06
C GLY A 80 -0.41 -1.30 19.67
N SER A 81 -1.44 -1.35 18.82
CA SER A 81 -2.84 -1.47 19.24
C SER A 81 -3.23 -2.94 19.33
N GLU A 82 -3.82 -3.36 20.46
CA GLU A 82 -4.32 -4.73 20.65
C GLU A 82 -5.57 -5.03 19.81
N ASN A 83 -6.25 -3.98 19.33
CA ASN A 83 -7.49 -4.07 18.58
C ASN A 83 -7.27 -4.03 17.06
N GLU A 84 -6.05 -3.76 16.60
CA GLU A 84 -5.73 -3.70 15.18
C GLU A 84 -5.11 -5.02 14.71
N PRO A 85 -5.58 -5.58 13.59
CA PRO A 85 -5.01 -6.82 13.07
C PRO A 85 -3.55 -6.62 12.66
N LEU A 86 -2.75 -7.67 12.75
CA LEU A 86 -1.37 -7.63 12.24
C LEU A 86 -1.34 -7.69 10.70
N ALA A 87 -2.26 -8.47 10.13
CA ALA A 87 -2.44 -8.56 8.70
C ALA A 87 -3.11 -7.28 8.18
N LEU A 88 -2.55 -6.76 7.11
CA LEU A 88 -3.05 -5.65 6.33
C LEU A 88 -3.39 -6.19 4.95
N GLU A 89 -4.68 -6.24 4.65
CA GLU A 89 -5.17 -6.71 3.36
C GLU A 89 -5.15 -5.56 2.35
N LEU A 90 -4.43 -5.76 1.26
CA LEU A 90 -4.15 -4.76 0.25
C LEU A 90 -4.71 -5.19 -1.11
N GLU A 91 -4.98 -4.20 -1.93
CA GLU A 91 -5.21 -4.39 -3.36
C GLU A 91 -4.24 -3.52 -4.14
N ALA A 92 -3.63 -4.13 -5.15
CA ALA A 92 -2.77 -3.48 -6.12
C ALA A 92 -3.53 -3.42 -7.44
N ILE A 93 -3.79 -2.23 -7.97
CA ILE A 93 -4.58 -2.03 -9.20
C ILE A 93 -3.78 -1.18 -10.18
N VAL A 94 -3.70 -1.61 -11.43
CA VAL A 94 -3.15 -0.81 -12.52
C VAL A 94 -4.20 0.20 -12.96
N ILE A 95 -3.87 1.48 -12.86
CA ILE A 95 -4.67 2.58 -13.39
C ILE A 95 -4.02 3.04 -14.69
N GLN A 96 -4.82 3.11 -15.76
CA GLN A 96 -4.36 3.49 -17.09
C GLN A 96 -5.13 4.71 -17.59
N ASN A 97 -4.47 5.55 -18.38
CA ASN A 97 -5.05 6.75 -19.00
C ASN A 97 -5.65 7.74 -17.98
N ASP A 98 -5.09 7.83 -16.78
CA ASP A 98 -5.43 8.92 -15.87
C ASP A 98 -5.00 10.25 -16.50
N HIS A 99 -5.94 11.17 -16.67
CA HIS A 99 -5.71 12.41 -17.40
C HIS A 99 -4.70 13.35 -16.75
N GLU A 100 -4.51 13.24 -15.43
CA GLU A 100 -3.60 14.10 -14.68
C GLU A 100 -2.28 13.38 -14.36
N LEU A 101 -2.36 12.09 -14.02
CA LEU A 101 -1.25 11.35 -13.44
C LEU A 101 -0.63 10.31 -14.39
N GLY A 102 -1.27 10.04 -15.53
CA GLY A 102 -0.85 9.00 -16.47
C GLY A 102 -1.06 7.58 -15.92
N ASP A 103 -0.28 6.62 -16.43
CA ASP A 103 -0.37 5.23 -15.98
C ASP A 103 0.38 5.03 -14.66
N TYR A 104 -0.27 4.41 -13.66
CA TYR A 104 0.35 4.11 -12.37
C TYR A 104 -0.22 2.84 -11.73
N LEU A 105 0.57 2.24 -10.85
CA LEU A 105 0.11 1.22 -9.91
C LEU A 105 -0.42 1.89 -8.65
N LEU A 106 -1.68 1.64 -8.32
CA LEU A 106 -2.31 2.04 -7.07
C LEU A 106 -2.23 0.92 -6.05
N LEU A 107 -1.69 1.21 -4.86
CA LEU A 107 -1.74 0.34 -3.69
C LEU A 107 -2.66 0.96 -2.65
N ALA A 108 -3.67 0.22 -2.20
CA ALA A 108 -4.60 0.66 -1.16
C ALA A 108 -5.05 -0.50 -0.29
N GLN A 109 -5.65 -0.20 0.87
CA GLN A 109 -6.33 -1.23 1.65
C GLN A 109 -7.61 -1.66 0.93
N ILE A 110 -7.98 -2.94 1.03
CA ILE A 110 -9.16 -3.49 0.31
C ILE A 110 -10.45 -2.70 0.60
N ASP A 111 -10.63 -2.26 1.84
CA ASP A 111 -11.85 -1.57 2.25
C ASP A 111 -11.95 -0.17 1.63
N GLU A 112 -10.83 0.50 1.36
CA GLU A 112 -10.81 1.84 0.76
C GLU A 112 -11.34 1.85 -0.69
N LEU A 113 -11.10 0.77 -1.42
CA LEU A 113 -11.50 0.63 -2.83
C LEU A 113 -12.95 0.15 -2.96
N SER A 114 -13.40 -0.70 -2.04
CA SER A 114 -14.79 -1.18 -1.98
C SER A 114 -15.80 -0.03 -1.84
N HIS A 115 -15.42 1.04 -1.14
CA HIS A 115 -16.24 2.25 -1.01
C HIS A 115 -16.37 3.05 -2.31
N MET A 116 -15.45 2.92 -3.28
CA MET A 116 -15.57 3.64 -4.56
C MET A 116 -16.58 2.99 -5.52
N ALA A 117 -16.70 1.66 -5.52
CA ALA A 117 -17.68 0.96 -6.36
C ALA A 117 -19.13 1.27 -5.94
N VAL A 118 -19.37 1.54 -4.65
CA VAL A 118 -20.69 1.94 -4.13
C VAL A 118 -21.07 3.36 -4.56
N LEU A 119 -20.08 4.24 -4.77
CA LEU A 119 -20.33 5.63 -5.19
C LEU A 119 -20.47 5.78 -6.72
N SER A 120 -19.89 4.87 -7.52
CA SER A 120 -20.07 4.88 -8.98
C SER A 120 -21.36 4.17 -9.44
N ALA A 121 -21.92 3.28 -8.63
CA ALA A 121 -23.17 2.58 -8.94
C ALA A 121 -24.44 3.38 -8.56
N ALA A 122 -24.27 4.53 -7.90
CA ALA A 122 -25.35 5.43 -7.46
C ALA A 122 -25.43 6.73 -8.29
N ALA A 123 -24.69 6.83 -9.39
CA ALA A 123 -24.64 7.99 -10.29
C ALA A 123 -25.28 7.69 -11.65
#